data_AF-A0A2S7K6D9-F1
#
_entry.id   AF-A0A2S7K6D9-F1
#
_cell.length_a   1.000
_cell.length_b   1.000
_cell.length_c   1.000
_cell.angle_alpha   90.00
_cell.angle_beta   90.00
_cell.angle_gamma   90.00
#
_symmetry.space_group_name_H-M   'P 1'
#
loop_
_entity.id
_entity.type
_entity.pdbx_description
1 polymer ?
#
loop_
_entity_poly.entity_id
_entity_poly.type
_entity_poly.pdbx_seq_one_letter_code
_entity_poly.pdbx_strand_id
1 'polypeptide(L)' 'MFDLLSATLFIATAGLFLLRIRHERPPLAPYLVVALVCLVGAWLGNHGGGVAAVALLIAASFLTLHLASQPYSEDSEESL' A
#
# COMPACT_ATOMS: atom_id res chain seq x y z
N MET A 1 7.91 -10.91 14.21
CA MET A 1 7.72 -11.39 12.82
C MET A 1 6.69 -10.55 12.08
N PHE A 2 5.54 -10.25 12.68
CA PHE A 2 4.52 -9.36 12.10
C PHE A 2 5.06 -7.96 11.75
N ASP A 3 5.81 -7.33 12.65
CA ASP A 3 6.49 -6.04 12.39
C ASP A 3 7.32 -6.03 11.11
N LEU A 4 8.09 -7.10 10.89
CA LEU A 4 9.01 -7.20 9.76
C LEU A 4 8.24 -7.34 8.44
N LEU A 5 7.14 -8.11 8.46
CA LEU A 5 6.24 -8.26 7.31
C LEU A 5 5.50 -6.96 6.99
N SER A 6 5.00 -6.26 8.02
CA SER A 6 4.31 -4.98 7.86
C SER A 6 5.26 -3.89 7.35
N ALA A 7 6.49 -3.83 7.88
CA ALA A 7 7.52 -2.92 7.40
C ALA A 7 7.93 -3.20 5.94
N THR A 8 8.08 -4.47 5.56
CA THR A 8 8.40 -4.85 4.18
C THR A 8 7.28 -4.43 3.23
N LEU A 9 6.03 -4.66 3.62
CA LEU A 9 4.86 -4.28 2.82
C LEU A 9 4.77 -2.76 2.66
N PHE A 10 4.99 -2.02 3.74
CA PHE A 10 5.03 -0.57 3.74
C PHE A 10 6.10 -0.03 2.78
N ILE A 11 7.32 -0.60 2.82
CA ILE A 11 8.41 -0.22 1.91
C ILE A 11 8.05 -0.55 0.45
N ALA A 12 7.44 -1.71 0.19
CA ALA A 12 7.01 -2.10 -1.15
C ALA A 12 5.97 -1.13 -1.71
N THR A 13 4.96 -0.77 -0.92
CA THR A 13 3.93 0.19 -1.32
C THR A 13 4.48 1.61 -1.48
N ALA A 14 5.37 2.04 -0.59
CA ALA A 14 6.06 3.33 -0.71
C ALA A 14 6.96 3.39 -1.95
N GLY A 15 7.65 2.29 -2.28
CA GLY A 15 8.44 2.16 -3.50
C GLY A 15 7.58 2.25 -4.76
N LEU A 16 6.44 1.55 -4.78
CA LEU A 16 5.45 1.64 -5.87
C LEU A 16 4.89 3.05 -6.03
N PHE A 17 4.63 3.74 -4.91
CA PHE A 17 4.19 5.14 -4.91
C PHE A 17 5.25 6.06 -5.52
N LEU A 18 6.50 5.94 -5.08
CA LEU A 18 7.61 6.75 -5.59
C LEU A 18 7.94 6.45 -7.06
N LEU A 19 7.74 5.20 -7.51
CA LEU A 19 7.92 4.83 -8.90
C LEU A 19 6.82 5.46 -9.78
N ARG A 20 5.56 5.41 -9.32
CA ARG A 20 4.40 5.97 -10.04
C ARG A 20 4.33 7.50 -9.98
N ILE A 21 4.68 8.15 -8.87
CA ILE A 21 4.70 9.63 -8.78
C ILE A 21 5.71 10.26 -9.72
N ARG A 22 6.71 9.49 -10.16
CA ARG A 22 7.70 9.94 -11.13
C ARG A 22 7.19 9.89 -12.57
N HIS A 23 6.17 9.09 -12.85
CA HIS A 23 5.62 8.87 -14.19
C HIS A 23 4.25 9.53 -14.38
N GLU A 24 3.41 9.59 -13.35
CA GLU A 24 2.08 10.21 -13.37
C GLU A 24 1.88 11.03 -12.08
N ARG A 25 0.77 11.79 -11.97
CA ARG A 25 0.26 12.27 -10.67
C ARG A 25 -0.72 11.22 -10.11
N PRO A 26 -0.25 10.08 -9.57
CA PRO A 26 -1.14 9.01 -9.15
C PRO A 26 -2.04 9.49 -8.01
N PRO A 27 -3.29 9.01 -7.95
CA PRO A 27 -4.17 9.30 -6.82
C PRO A 27 -3.51 8.81 -5.53
N LEU A 28 -3.34 9.73 -4.57
CA LEU A 28 -2.70 9.47 -3.26
C LEU A 28 -3.53 8.52 -2.37
N ALA A 29 -4.84 8.46 -2.61
CA ALA A 29 -5.82 7.74 -1.80
C ALA A 29 -5.47 6.25 -1.56
N PRO A 30 -5.21 5.41 -2.59
CA PRO A 30 -4.90 4.00 -2.38
C PRO A 30 -3.61 3.75 -1.56
N TYR A 31 -2.60 4.62 -1.71
CA TYR A 31 -1.34 4.49 -0.97
C TYR A 31 -1.50 4.86 0.50
N LEU A 32 -2.31 5.89 0.78
CA LEU A 32 -2.69 6.25 2.16
C LEU A 32 -3.47 5.13 2.83
N VAL A 33 -4.37 4.44 2.12
CA VAL A 33 -5.12 3.30 2.66
C VAL A 33 -4.16 2.19 3.10
N VAL A 34 -3.15 1.85 2.29
CA VAL A 34 -2.17 0.82 2.67
C VAL A 34 -1.32 1.25 3.87
N ALA A 35 -0.91 2.51 3.94
CA ALA A 35 -0.20 3.05 5.10
C ALA A 35 -1.04 2.95 6.39
N LEU A 36 -2.33 3.28 6.30
CA LEU A 36 -3.28 3.21 7.40
C LEU A 36 -3.51 1.75 7.84
N VAL A 37 -3.61 0.82 6.89
CA VAL A 37 -3.72 -0.62 7.17
C VAL A 37 -2.47 -1.16 7.87
N CYS A 38 -1.26 -0.73 7.48
CA CYS A 38 -0.03 -1.11 8.18
C CYS A 38 0.00 -0.55 9.61
N LEU A 39 -0.39 0.71 9.81
CA LEU A 39 -0.46 1.33 11.14
C LEU A 39 -1.45 0.61 12.06
N VAL A 40 -2.67 0.36 11.57
CA VAL A 40 -3.72 -0.36 12.32
C VAL A 40 -3.32 -1.81 12.57
N GLY A 41 -2.72 -2.47 11.57
CA GLY A 41 -2.20 -3.84 11.71
C GLY A 41 -1.12 -3.93 12.79
N ALA A 42 -0.17 -2.99 12.82
CA ALA A 42 0.88 -2.95 13.85
C ALA A 42 0.30 -2.69 15.24
N TRP A 43 -0.63 -1.75 15.37
CA TRP A 43 -1.31 -1.47 16.64
C TRP A 43 -2.11 -2.67 17.15
N LEU A 44 -2.82 -3.36 16.25
CA LEU A 44 -3.63 -4.53 16.57
C LEU A 44 -2.78 -5.75 16.91
N GLY A 45 -1.65 -5.95 16.22
CA GLY A 45 -0.67 -6.97 16.53
C GLY A 45 -0.06 -6.79 17.93
N ASN A 46 0.19 -5.55 18.35
CA ASN A 46 0.74 -5.23 19.67
C ASN A 46 -0.27 -5.43 20.83
N HIS A 47 -1.58 -5.36 20.55
CA HIS A 47 -2.65 -5.58 21.53
C HIS A 47 -3.20 -7.02 21.55
N GLY A 48 -2.49 -7.98 20.95
CA GLY A 48 -2.89 -9.39 20.93
C GLY A 48 -3.87 -9.79 19.82
N GLY A 49 -4.24 -8.88 18.93
CA GLY A 49 -5.10 -9.12 17.77
C GLY A 49 -4.37 -9.68 16.55
N GLY A 50 -3.46 -10.65 16.76
CA GLY A 50 -2.55 -11.14 15.72
C GLY A 50 -3.25 -11.69 14.46
N VAL A 51 -4.41 -12.35 14.62
CA VAL A 51 -5.17 -12.90 13.48
C VAL A 51 -5.73 -11.80 12.59
N ALA A 52 -6.31 -10.76 13.17
CA ALA A 52 -6.84 -9.63 12.43
C ALA A 52 -5.72 -8.78 11.79
N ALA A 53 -4.57 -8.68 12.45
CA ALA A 53 -3.38 -8.05 11.90
C ALA A 53 -2.89 -8.80 10.65
N VAL A 54 -2.85 -10.13 10.68
CA VAL A 54 -2.49 -10.97 9.52
C VAL A 54 -3.50 -10.83 8.38
N ALA A 55 -4.80 -10.82 8.67
CA ALA A 55 -5.83 -10.61 7.65
C ALA A 55 -5.70 -9.24 6.95
N LEU A 56 -5.41 -8.19 7.71
CA LEU A 56 -5.13 -6.85 7.18
C LEU A 56 -3.87 -6.81 6.31
N LEU A 57 -2.81 -7.51 6.73
CA LEU A 57 -1.57 -7.63 5.95
C LEU A 57 -1.82 -8.31 4.59
N ILE A 58 -2.61 -9.39 4.59
CA ILE A 58 -2.99 -10.08 3.35
C ILE A 58 -3.79 -9.14 2.44
N ALA A 59 -4.80 -8.44 2.98
CA ALA A 59 -5.61 -7.49 2.22
C ALA A 59 -4.76 -6.36 1.61
N ALA A 60 -3.83 -5.79 2.39
CA ALA A 60 -2.92 -4.76 1.92
C ALA A 60 -1.95 -5.27 0.83
N SER A 61 -1.53 -6.54 0.91
CA SER A 61 -0.71 -7.18 -0.12
C SER A 61 -1.46 -7.30 -1.46
N PHE A 62 -2.70 -7.78 -1.43
CA PHE A 62 -3.56 -7.83 -2.62
C PHE A 62 -3.85 -6.44 -3.20
N LEU A 63 -4.09 -5.44 -2.34
CA LEU A 63 -4.29 -4.06 -2.78
C LEU A 63 -3.03 -3.49 -3.44
N THR A 64 -1.86 -3.77 -2.88
CA THR A 64 -0.56 -3.34 -3.44
C THR A 64 -0.31 -4.02 -4.79
N LEU A 65 -0.60 -5.32 -4.90
CA LEU A 65 -0.48 -6.05 -6.17
C LEU A 65 -1.49 -5.54 -7.20
N HIS A 66 -2.71 -5.22 -6.78
CA HIS A 66 -3.72 -4.62 -7.64
C HIS A 66 -3.23 -3.27 -8.20
N LEU A 67 -2.70 -2.39 -7.35
CA LEU A 67 -2.12 -1.12 -7.75
C LEU A 67 -0.92 -1.29 -8.70
N ALA A 68 -0.09 -2.31 -8.48
CA ALA A 68 1.02 -2.65 -9.35
C ALA A 68 0.56 -3.18 -10.73
N SER A 69 -0.56 -3.90 -10.75
CA SER A 69 -1.14 -4.49 -11.98
C SER A 69 -1.94 -3.50 -12.83
N GLN A 70 -2.34 -2.37 -12.24
CA GLN A 70 -3.09 -1.36 -12.97
C GLN A 70 -2.23 -0.79 -14.10
N PRO A 71 -2.75 -0.70 -15.34
CA PRO A 71 -2.05 -0.03 -16.42
C PRO A 71 -1.79 1.43 -16.03
N TYR A 72 -0.69 1.97 -16.53
CA TYR A 72 -0.41 3.41 -16.48
C TYR A 72 -1.53 4.12 -17.25
N SER A 73 -2.17 5.10 -16.63
CA SER A 73 -3.19 5.89 -17.30
C SER A 73 -2.49 6.84 -18.26
N GLU A 74 -2.68 6.68 -19.57
CA GLU A 74 -2.18 7.57 -20.63
C GLU A 74 -2.75 9.01 -20.59
N ASP A 75 -3.28 9.47 -19.45
CA ASP A 75 -3.86 10.80 -19.26
C ASP A 75 -2.81 11.87 -18.90
N SER A 76 -1.61 11.81 -19.47
CA SER A 76 -0.60 12.86 -19.35
C SER A 76 -0.55 13.81 -20.56
N GLU A 77 -1.39 13.63 -21.58
CA GLU A 77 -1.38 14.46 -22.80
C GLU A 77 -2.71 15.17 -23.15
N GLU A 78 -3.57 15.47 -22.17
CA GLU A 78 -4.70 16.38 -22.41
C GLU A 78 -4.90 17.40 -21.29
N SER A 79 -3.88 18.24 -21.06
CA SER A 79 -4.09 19.57 -20.49
C SER A 79 -3.35 20.61 -21.34
N LEU A 80 -4.07 21.06 -22.36
CA LEU A 80 -4.03 22.35 -23.08
C LEU A 80 -3.20 23.47 -22.44
#